data_AF-A0A6A5YNK2-F1
#
_entry.id   AF-A0A6A5YNK2-F1
#
_cell.length_a   1.000
_cell.length_b   1.000
_cell.length_c   1.000
_cell.angle_alpha   90.00
_cell.angle_beta   90.00
_cell.angle_gamma   90.00
#
_symmetry.space_group_name_H-M   'P 1'
#
loop_
_entity.id
_entity.type
_entity.pdbx_description
1 polymer ?
#
loop_
_entity_poly.entity_id
_entity_poly.type
_entity_poly.pdbx_seq_one_letter_code
_entity_poly.pdbx_strand_id
1 'polypeptide(L)'
;MFNLNSVTKVMTAAGLACLVADGKLEWTTPIRDILPDFGNSWDPLKPLLTPLDLLSVRTGRSMLDSMSWQGNNYVFFKKSETVDLWNAIPRLTGFRTSFLYNNWGYAIIGIIVETLSGQKIHDFLR
;
A
#
# COMPACT_ATOMS: atom_id res chain seq x y z
N MET A 1 -15.39 9.65 -20.55
CA MET A 1 -14.67 8.82 -19.56
C MET A 1 -13.39 9.56 -19.19
N PHE A 2 -13.02 9.62 -17.90
CA PHE A 2 -11.86 10.38 -17.41
C PHE A 2 -11.10 9.59 -16.34
N ASN A 3 -9.82 9.91 -16.12
CA ASN A 3 -8.98 9.25 -15.13
C ASN A 3 -9.31 9.75 -13.71
N LEU A 4 -9.58 8.82 -12.79
CA LEU A 4 -9.91 9.14 -11.40
C LEU A 4 -8.68 9.46 -10.53
N ASN A 5 -7.48 9.06 -10.96
CA ASN A 5 -6.22 9.30 -10.25
C ASN A 5 -6.34 8.96 -8.76
N SER A 6 -5.95 9.86 -7.86
CA SER A 6 -5.97 9.62 -6.41
C SER A 6 -7.35 9.36 -5.81
N VAL A 7 -8.46 9.62 -6.52
CA VAL A 7 -9.80 9.21 -6.05
C VAL A 7 -9.90 7.69 -5.94
N THR A 8 -9.11 6.92 -6.71
CA THR A 8 -9.06 5.46 -6.59
C THR A 8 -8.66 4.96 -5.20
N LYS A 9 -7.92 5.78 -4.43
CA LYS A 9 -7.55 5.47 -3.04
C LYS A 9 -8.75 5.23 -2.15
N VAL A 10 -9.84 5.97 -2.36
CA VAL A 10 -11.08 5.80 -1.61
C VAL A 10 -11.68 4.43 -1.87
N MET A 11 -11.71 4.00 -3.13
CA MET A 11 -12.20 2.66 -3.51
C MET A 11 -11.30 1.56 -2.95
N THR A 12 -9.97 1.71 -3.04
CA THR A 12 -9.01 0.77 -2.44
C THR A 12 -9.17 0.65 -0.93
N ALA A 13 -9.34 1.77 -0.22
CA ALA A 13 -9.58 1.78 1.23
C ALA A 13 -10.92 1.11 1.59
N ALA A 14 -11.98 1.38 0.82
CA ALA A 14 -13.28 0.74 1.00
C ALA A 14 -13.19 -0.78 0.78
N GLY A 15 -12.46 -1.23 -0.24
CA GLY A 15 -12.26 -2.66 -0.49
C GLY A 15 -11.56 -3.38 0.67
N LEU A 16 -10.54 -2.75 1.27
CA LEU A 16 -9.92 -3.28 2.47
C LEU A 16 -10.89 -3.29 3.66
N ALA A 17 -11.71 -2.23 3.81
CA ALA A 17 -12.71 -2.15 4.87
C ALA A 17 -13.74 -3.29 4.82
N CYS A 18 -14.14 -3.74 3.63
CA CYS A 18 -15.00 -4.92 3.47
C CYS A 18 -14.32 -6.17 4.02
N LEU A 19 -13.04 -6.39 3.71
CA LEU A 19 -12.29 -7.53 4.25
C LEU A 19 -12.13 -7.49 5.77
N VAL A 20 -12.01 -6.28 6.35
CA VAL A 20 -12.03 -6.11 7.81
C VAL A 20 -13.40 -6.45 8.39
N ALA A 21 -14.49 -5.98 7.76
CA ALA A 21 -15.85 -6.30 8.19
C ALA A 21 -16.14 -7.80 8.12
N ASP A 22 -15.59 -8.50 7.13
CA ASP A 22 -15.68 -9.95 6.98
C ASP A 22 -14.76 -10.75 7.93
N GLY A 23 -14.00 -10.07 8.78
CA GLY A 23 -13.09 -10.70 9.75
C GLY A 23 -11.85 -11.35 9.14
N LYS A 24 -11.48 -10.99 7.89
CA LYS A 24 -10.29 -11.54 7.23
C LYS A 24 -8.98 -10.98 7.76
N LEU A 25 -9.04 -9.78 8.33
CA LEU A 25 -7.93 -9.09 9.01
C LEU A 25 -8.49 -8.03 9.95
N GLU A 26 -7.63 -7.48 10.80
CA GLU A 26 -7.89 -6.28 11.58
C GLU A 26 -7.12 -5.09 11.01
N TRP A 27 -7.57 -3.86 11.29
CA TRP A 27 -6.83 -2.64 10.94
C TRP A 27 -5.40 -2.62 11.50
N THR A 28 -5.19 -3.33 12.61
CA THR A 28 -3.95 -3.45 13.37
C THR A 28 -3.15 -4.71 13.03
N THR A 29 -3.63 -5.57 12.14
CA THR A 29 -2.88 -6.76 11.71
C THR A 29 -1.52 -6.33 11.14
N PRO A 30 -0.39 -6.90 11.61
CA PRO A 30 0.91 -6.62 11.02
C PRO A 30 0.93 -7.04 9.55
N ILE A 31 1.34 -6.14 8.64
CA ILE A 31 1.31 -6.41 7.20
C ILE A 31 2.18 -7.62 6.84
N ARG A 32 3.29 -7.82 7.56
CA ARG A 32 4.20 -8.96 7.36
C ARG A 32 3.52 -10.32 7.54
N ASP A 33 2.43 -10.38 8.30
CA ASP A 33 1.69 -11.64 8.54
C ASP A 33 0.80 -11.99 7.32
N ILE A 34 0.50 -11.01 6.47
CA ILE A 34 -0.24 -11.18 5.22
C ILE A 34 0.72 -11.28 4.03
N LEU A 35 1.77 -10.47 4.03
CA LEU A 35 2.79 -10.37 2.98
C LEU A 35 4.17 -10.63 3.60
N PRO A 36 4.68 -11.88 3.62
CA PRO A 36 5.94 -12.22 4.31
C PRO A 36 7.17 -11.40 3.87
N ASP A 37 7.22 -11.07 2.58
CA ASP A 37 8.29 -10.29 1.94
C ASP A 37 8.18 -8.78 2.24
N PHE A 38 7.13 -8.35 2.93
CA PHE A 38 6.94 -6.95 3.30
C PHE A 38 7.90 -6.51 4.41
N GLY A 39 8.62 -5.43 4.14
CA GLY A 39 9.70 -4.91 4.99
C GLY A 39 11.00 -5.70 4.79
N ASN A 40 12.10 -4.96 4.59
CA ASN A 40 13.44 -5.54 4.65
C ASN A 40 13.71 -6.11 6.05
N SER A 41 14.54 -7.16 6.14
CA SER A 41 14.94 -7.78 7.41
C SER A 41 15.56 -6.80 8.41
N TRP A 42 16.14 -5.70 7.91
CA TRP A 42 16.79 -4.66 8.70
C TRP A 42 15.86 -3.50 9.10
N ASP A 43 14.61 -3.45 8.63
CA ASP A 43 13.67 -2.38 9.00
C ASP A 43 13.08 -2.66 10.40
N PRO A 44 13.45 -1.92 11.45
CA PRO A 44 12.97 -2.17 12.81
C PRO A 44 11.46 -1.96 12.95
N LEU A 45 10.83 -1.28 11.98
CA LEU A 45 9.39 -0.99 11.97
C LEU A 45 8.59 -2.03 11.19
N LYS A 46 9.24 -2.98 10.50
CA LYS A 46 8.59 -4.12 9.82
C LYS A 46 7.52 -4.80 10.69
N PRO A 47 7.75 -5.16 11.97
CA PRO A 47 6.73 -5.82 12.78
C PRO A 47 5.58 -4.92 13.23
N LEU A 48 5.71 -3.59 13.09
CA LEU A 48 4.77 -2.61 13.60
C LEU A 48 3.87 -1.99 12.51
N LEU A 49 4.22 -2.16 11.25
CA LEU A 49 3.48 -1.59 10.13
C LEU A 49 2.15 -2.33 9.93
N THR A 50 1.07 -1.55 9.93
CA THR A 50 -0.30 -2.04 9.79
C THR A 50 -0.99 -1.41 8.56
N PRO A 51 -2.10 -1.99 8.06
CA PRO A 51 -2.89 -1.36 7.02
C PRO A 51 -3.35 0.06 7.37
N LEU A 52 -3.66 0.31 8.65
CA LEU A 52 -4.03 1.64 9.13
C LEU A 52 -2.89 2.67 8.96
N ASP A 53 -1.64 2.27 9.16
CA ASP A 53 -0.48 3.15 8.95
C ASP A 53 -0.29 3.53 7.47
N LEU A 54 -0.60 2.60 6.56
CA LEU A 54 -0.55 2.86 5.12
C LEU A 54 -1.69 3.79 4.67
N LEU A 55 -2.92 3.50 5.09
CA LEU A 55 -4.10 4.29 4.72
C LEU A 55 -4.02 5.72 5.28
N SER A 56 -3.54 5.87 6.51
CA SER A 56 -3.32 7.19 7.12
C SER A 56 -2.12 7.94 6.55
N VAL A 57 -1.30 7.30 5.70
CA VAL A 57 -0.04 7.82 5.13
C VAL A 57 0.91 8.40 6.19
N ARG A 58 1.05 7.66 7.30
CA ARG A 58 1.90 8.04 8.45
C ARG A 58 3.08 7.11 8.65
N THR A 59 3.52 6.43 7.60
CA THR A 59 4.74 5.62 7.66
C THR A 59 6.00 6.47 7.62
N GLY A 60 5.94 7.67 7.04
CA GLY A 60 7.11 8.50 6.81
C GLY A 60 7.99 8.03 5.64
N ARG A 61 7.54 7.05 4.84
CA ARG A 61 8.20 6.67 3.58
C ARG A 61 7.98 7.73 2.50
N SER A 62 9.04 8.07 1.76
CA SER A 62 8.99 9.03 0.67
C SER A 62 8.02 8.61 -0.44
N MET A 63 7.43 9.58 -1.14
CA MET A 63 6.58 9.33 -2.30
C MET A 63 7.35 8.69 -3.47
N LEU A 64 8.53 9.23 -3.82
CA LEU A 64 9.32 8.85 -5.01
C LEU A 64 8.48 8.63 -6.30
N ASP A 65 7.38 9.37 -6.49
CA ASP A 65 6.40 9.13 -7.57
C ASP A 65 7.00 9.30 -8.98
N SER A 66 8.04 10.11 -9.13
CA SER A 66 8.76 10.25 -10.41
C SER A 66 9.37 8.92 -10.90
N MET A 67 9.52 7.94 -10.01
CA MET A 67 9.98 6.60 -10.36
C MET A 67 8.86 5.74 -10.97
N SER A 68 7.61 5.90 -10.55
CA SER A 68 6.49 5.05 -11.00
C SER A 68 5.68 5.62 -12.14
N TRP A 69 5.53 6.94 -12.22
CA TRP A 69 4.65 7.61 -13.17
C TRP A 69 5.36 8.79 -13.81
N GLN A 70 5.92 8.56 -14.99
CA GLN A 70 6.45 9.63 -15.85
C GLN A 70 5.42 10.02 -16.93
N GLY A 71 5.69 11.11 -17.65
CA GLY A 71 4.85 11.54 -18.77
C GLY A 71 4.55 10.40 -19.75
N ASN A 72 3.41 10.47 -20.43
CA ASN A 72 2.90 9.47 -21.39
C ASN A 72 2.40 8.14 -20.81
N ASN A 73 1.96 8.10 -19.53
CA ASN A 73 1.41 6.90 -18.88
C ASN A 73 2.38 5.70 -18.87
N TYR A 74 3.69 5.96 -18.89
CA TYR A 74 4.70 4.91 -18.84
C TYR A 74 4.96 4.51 -17.39
N VAL A 75 4.74 3.23 -17.10
CA VAL A 75 4.97 2.65 -15.77
C VAL A 75 6.27 1.84 -15.84
N PHE A 76 7.30 2.29 -15.11
CA PHE A 76 8.62 1.63 -15.10
C PHE A 76 8.65 0.30 -14.35
N PHE A 77 7.67 0.07 -13.48
CA PHE A 77 7.65 -1.09 -12.59
C PHE A 77 6.40 -1.94 -12.78
N LYS A 78 6.61 -3.24 -12.78
CA LYS A 78 5.53 -4.23 -12.74
C LYS A 78 4.91 -4.25 -11.36
N LYS A 79 3.63 -4.59 -11.30
CA LYS A 79 2.92 -4.78 -10.04
C LYS A 79 3.65 -5.75 -9.09
N SER A 80 4.28 -6.80 -9.63
CA SER A 80 5.06 -7.77 -8.86
C SER A 80 6.23 -7.16 -8.10
N GLU A 81 6.75 -6.02 -8.52
CA GLU A 81 7.91 -5.34 -7.92
C GLU A 81 7.49 -4.36 -6.81
N THR A 82 6.19 -4.19 -6.56
CA THR A 82 5.68 -3.18 -5.61
C THR A 82 6.21 -3.38 -4.18
N VAL A 83 6.34 -4.62 -3.72
CA VAL A 83 6.85 -4.92 -2.37
C VAL A 83 8.34 -4.61 -2.28
N ASP A 84 9.12 -4.96 -3.31
CA ASP A 84 10.56 -4.66 -3.38
C ASP A 84 10.80 -3.15 -3.44
N LEU A 85 10.00 -2.44 -4.21
CA LEU A 85 10.03 -0.98 -4.29
C LEU A 85 9.67 -0.35 -2.95
N TRP A 86 8.57 -0.82 -2.34
CA TRP A 86 8.20 -0.40 -1.00
C TRP A 86 9.41 -0.52 -0.08
N ASN A 87 10.05 -1.68 -0.05
CA ASN A 87 11.20 -1.99 0.80
C ASN A 87 12.39 -1.06 0.56
N ALA A 88 12.66 -0.66 -0.69
CA ALA A 88 13.74 0.24 -1.07
C ALA A 88 13.47 1.73 -0.77
N ILE A 89 12.21 2.15 -0.64
CA ILE A 89 11.87 3.57 -0.43
C ILE A 89 12.41 4.06 0.94
N PRO A 90 13.19 5.16 0.98
CA PRO A 90 13.72 5.71 2.22
C PRO A 90 12.62 6.35 3.07
N ARG A 91 12.87 6.40 4.38
CA ARG A 91 12.02 7.09 5.35
C ARG A 91 12.54 8.50 5.59
N LEU A 92 11.71 9.51 5.38
CA LEU A 92 12.07 10.93 5.53
C LEU A 92 11.59 11.54 6.86
N THR A 93 10.58 10.93 7.48
CA THR A 93 10.02 11.39 8.75
C THR A 93 9.84 10.22 9.72
N GLY A 94 9.65 10.51 11.00
CA GLY A 94 9.42 9.49 12.00
C GLY A 94 8.15 8.66 11.74
N PHE A 95 8.16 7.41 12.17
CA PHE A 95 6.98 6.57 12.10
C PHE A 95 5.85 7.14 12.97
N ARG A 96 4.66 7.29 12.39
CA ARG A 96 3.48 7.89 13.03
C ARG A 96 3.65 9.33 13.50
N THR A 97 4.73 10.04 13.15
CA THR A 97 4.94 11.42 13.62
C THR A 97 4.26 12.46 12.74
N SER A 98 4.16 12.19 11.44
CA SER A 98 3.74 13.19 10.44
C SER A 98 2.92 12.54 9.32
N PHE A 99 2.07 13.34 8.68
CA PHE A 99 1.45 12.99 7.40
C PHE A 99 2.48 13.23 6.29
N LEU A 100 2.85 12.17 5.56
CA LEU A 100 3.71 12.26 4.38
C LEU A 100 3.07 11.47 3.25
N TYR A 101 2.48 12.19 2.31
CA TYR A 101 1.72 11.59 1.22
C TYR A 101 2.58 10.64 0.38
N ASN A 102 2.07 9.44 0.11
CA ASN A 102 2.78 8.37 -0.60
C ASN A 102 1.75 7.46 -1.30
N ASN A 103 1.96 7.18 -2.59
CA ASN A 103 1.07 6.31 -3.36
C ASN A 103 1.35 4.81 -3.15
N TRP A 104 2.60 4.44 -2.89
CA TRP A 104 3.04 3.06 -2.70
C TRP A 104 2.32 2.35 -1.56
N GLY A 105 1.98 3.05 -0.48
CA GLY A 105 1.18 2.49 0.61
C GLY A 105 -0.17 1.98 0.12
N TYR A 106 -0.84 2.74 -0.76
CA TYR A 106 -2.10 2.30 -1.36
C TYR A 106 -1.92 1.18 -2.37
N ALA A 107 -0.79 1.13 -3.09
CA ALA A 107 -0.47 -0.01 -3.94
C ALA A 107 -0.29 -1.31 -3.12
N ILE A 108 0.36 -1.23 -1.94
CA ILE A 108 0.45 -2.34 -1.00
C ILE A 108 -0.91 -2.75 -0.46
N ILE A 109 -1.78 -1.79 -0.07
CA ILE A 109 -3.16 -2.11 0.32
C ILE A 109 -3.87 -2.87 -0.79
N GLY A 110 -3.67 -2.45 -2.05
CA GLY A 110 -4.24 -3.15 -3.18
C GLY A 110 -3.77 -4.60 -3.29
N ILE A 111 -2.49 -4.87 -3.04
CA ILE A 111 -1.95 -6.25 -2.98
C ILE A 111 -2.55 -7.04 -1.81
N ILE A 112 -2.68 -6.43 -0.63
CA ILE A 112 -3.33 -7.08 0.53
C ILE A 112 -4.76 -7.51 0.18
N VAL A 113 -5.53 -6.64 -0.47
CA VAL A 113 -6.90 -6.96 -0.92
C VAL A 113 -6.89 -8.15 -1.86
N GLU A 114 -5.98 -8.20 -2.83
CA GLU A 114 -5.88 -9.35 -3.76
C GLU A 114 -5.47 -10.64 -3.03
N THR A 115 -4.50 -10.57 -2.13
CA THR A 115 -4.01 -11.72 -1.36
C THR A 115 -5.11 -12.34 -0.51
N LEU A 116 -5.91 -11.53 0.19
CA LEU A 116 -6.94 -12.02 1.10
C LEU A 116 -8.25 -12.40 0.39
N SER A 117 -8.56 -11.77 -0.75
CA SER A 117 -9.77 -12.07 -1.53
C SER A 117 -9.57 -13.17 -2.58
N GLY A 118 -8.34 -13.43 -3.01
CA GLY A 118 -8.03 -14.28 -4.16
C GLY A 118 -8.42 -13.68 -5.52
N GLN A 119 -8.89 -12.43 -5.55
CA GLN A 119 -9.36 -11.74 -6.76
C GLN A 119 -8.39 -10.64 -7.17
N LYS A 120 -8.39 -10.25 -8.45
CA LYS A 120 -7.71 -9.02 -8.86
C LYS A 120 -8.47 -7.81 -8.31
N ILE A 121 -7.77 -6.74 -7.96
CA ILE A 121 -8.38 -5.58 -7.29
C ILE A 121 -9.46 -4.92 -8.14
N HIS A 122 -9.33 -4.94 -9.47
CA HIS A 122 -10.34 -4.41 -10.36
C HIS A 122 -11.59 -5.30 -10.46
N ASP A 123 -11.47 -6.59 -10.17
CA ASP A 123 -12.61 -7.51 -10.09
C ASP A 123 -13.26 -7.44 -8.71
N PHE A 124 -12.45 -7.29 -7.65
CA PHE A 124 -12.96 -7.14 -6.29
C PHE A 124 -13.76 -5.84 -6.08
N LEU A 125 -13.38 -4.75 -6.75
CA LEU A 125 -14.02 -3.43 -6.62
C LEU A 125 -15.17 -3.19 -7.62
N ARG A 126 -15.57 -4.21 -8.38
CA ARG A 126 -16.63 -4.10 -9.39
C ARG A 126 -18.03 -4.12 -8.81
#